data_AF-A0A0L8AGF2-F1
#
_entry.id   AF-A0A0L8AGF2-F1
#
_cell.length_a   1.000
_cell.length_b   1.000
_cell.length_c   1.000
_cell.angle_alpha   90.00
_cell.angle_beta   90.00
_cell.angle_gamma   90.00
#
_symmetry.space_group_name_H-M   'P 1'
#
loop_
_entity.id
_entity.type
_entity.pdbx_description
1 polymer ?
#
loop_
_entity_poly.entity_id
_entity_poly.type
_entity_poly.pdbx_seq_one_letter_code
_entity_poly.pdbx_strand_id
1 'polypeptide(L)'
;MVRGLLTKLSDMRTGLTWRINNTYSNGIDNTVLEILIFESREQTGRIAFQLEDGHVINYRYKEVKKQLPAQIMDVLLDVISFEMTVA
;
A
#
# COMPACT_ATOMS: atom_id res chain seq x y z
N MET A 1 9.08 -8.32 -3.19
CA MET A 1 9.38 -7.42 -2.05
C MET A 1 8.13 -6.77 -1.46
N VAL A 2 7.28 -6.09 -2.25
CA VAL A 2 6.00 -5.50 -1.81
C VAL A 2 5.15 -6.44 -0.92
N ARG A 3 4.93 -7.69 -1.36
CA ARG A 3 4.20 -8.70 -0.58
C ARG A 3 4.82 -8.96 0.80
N GLY A 4 6.15 -8.97 0.91
CA GLY A 4 6.84 -9.20 2.19
C GLY A 4 6.63 -8.05 3.18
N LEU A 5 6.63 -6.81 2.72
CA LEU A 5 6.29 -5.65 3.56
C LEU A 5 4.83 -5.67 4.01
N LEU A 6 3.91 -6.06 3.12
CA LEU A 6 2.50 -6.20 3.46
C LEU A 6 2.26 -7.33 4.48
N THR A 7 2.94 -8.46 4.35
CA THR A 7 2.92 -9.53 5.35
C THR A 7 3.44 -9.04 6.69
N LYS A 8 4.58 -8.35 6.71
CA LYS A 8 5.11 -7.74 7.94
C LYS A 8 4.10 -6.78 8.59
N LEU A 9 3.44 -5.94 7.79
CA LEU A 9 2.41 -5.02 8.27
C LEU A 9 1.23 -5.77 8.93
N SER A 10 0.75 -6.87 8.33
CA SER A 10 -0.32 -7.68 8.93
C SER A 10 0.13 -8.43 10.18
N ASP A 11 1.39 -8.84 10.26
CA ASP A 11 1.94 -9.54 11.43
C ASP A 11 2.11 -8.61 12.64
N MET A 12 2.33 -7.31 12.40
CA MET A 12 2.52 -6.32 13.45
C MET A 12 1.26 -6.00 14.25
N ARG A 13 0.07 -6.14 13.66
CA ARG A 13 -1.18 -5.75 14.33
C ARG A 13 -2.32 -6.70 14.01
N THR A 14 -2.81 -7.38 15.04
CA THR A 14 -3.95 -8.28 14.93
C THR A 14 -5.18 -7.48 14.45
N GLY A 15 -5.69 -7.83 13.26
CA GLY A 15 -6.82 -7.14 12.64
C GLY A 15 -6.48 -6.30 11.42
N LEU A 16 -5.19 -6.05 11.14
CA LEU A 16 -4.74 -5.53 9.85
C LEU A 16 -4.72 -6.65 8.80
N THR A 17 -5.43 -6.44 7.70
CA THR A 17 -5.44 -7.34 6.55
C THR A 17 -5.28 -6.53 5.28
N TRP A 18 -4.82 -7.16 4.21
CA TRP A 18 -4.61 -6.49 2.93
C TRP A 18 -5.01 -7.38 1.77
N ARG A 19 -5.34 -6.76 0.64
CA ARG A 19 -5.55 -7.42 -0.65
C ARG A 19 -4.95 -6.58 -1.77
N ILE A 20 -4.55 -7.25 -2.84
CA ILE A 20 -4.07 -6.59 -4.07
C ILE A 20 -5.08 -6.87 -5.16
N ASN A 21 -5.58 -5.81 -5.77
CA ASN A 21 -6.43 -5.87 -6.95
C ASN A 21 -5.63 -5.43 -8.18
N ASN A 22 -5.95 -6.01 -9.33
CA ASN A 22 -5.52 -5.49 -10.62
C ASN A 22 -6.65 -4.60 -11.16
N THR A 23 -6.39 -3.31 -11.28
CA THR A 23 -7.45 -2.33 -11.59
C THR A 23 -7.46 -1.97 -13.07
N TYR A 24 -6.32 -2.05 -13.76
CA TYR A 24 -6.24 -1.69 -15.17
C TYR A 24 -5.02 -2.35 -15.85
N SER A 25 -5.26 -3.05 -16.96
CA SER A 25 -4.22 -3.57 -17.87
C SER A 25 -4.63 -3.26 -19.31
N ASN A 26 -4.11 -2.18 -19.91
CA ASN A 26 -4.49 -1.74 -21.25
C ASN A 26 -3.70 -2.41 -22.39
N GLY A 27 -2.88 -3.43 -22.13
CA GLY A 27 -2.03 -4.01 -23.20
C GLY A 27 -1.03 -3.03 -23.82
N ILE A 28 -0.90 -1.81 -23.27
CA ILE A 28 0.11 -0.79 -23.57
C ILE A 28 0.86 -0.54 -22.25
N ASP A 29 1.71 -1.50 -21.89
CA ASP A 29 2.84 -1.43 -20.94
C ASP A 29 2.64 -0.82 -19.54
N ASN A 30 1.39 -0.57 -19.09
CA ASN A 30 1.15 -0.02 -17.76
C ASN A 30 0.06 -0.82 -17.04
N THR A 31 0.49 -1.62 -16.08
CA THR A 31 -0.38 -2.39 -15.19
C THR A 31 -0.53 -1.63 -13.88
N VAL A 32 -1.74 -1.16 -13.60
CA VAL A 32 -2.02 -0.50 -12.33
C VAL A 32 -2.51 -1.52 -11.32
N LEU A 33 -1.75 -1.68 -10.25
CA LEU A 33 -2.13 -2.45 -9.08
C LEU A 33 -2.65 -1.55 -7.98
N GLU A 34 -3.59 -2.09 -7.21
CA GLU A 34 -4.16 -1.42 -6.06
C GLU A 34 -4.05 -2.30 -4.82
N ILE A 35 -3.33 -1.80 -3.82
CA ILE A 35 -3.32 -2.39 -2.48
C ILE A 35 -4.43 -1.74 -1.67
N LEU A 36 -5.28 -2.57 -1.08
CA LEU A 36 -6.30 -2.16 -0.13
C LEU A 36 -5.94 -2.72 1.23
N ILE A 37 -5.90 -1.85 2.24
CA ILE A 37 -5.57 -2.20 3.62
C ILE A 37 -6.81 -1.99 4.48
N PHE A 38 -7.10 -2.99 5.30
CA PHE A 38 -8.27 -3.04 6.16
C PHE A 38 -7.84 -3.23 7.61
N GLU A 39 -8.56 -2.59 8.51
CA GLU A 39 -8.45 -2.79 9.94
C GLU A 39 -9.84 -3.10 10.49
N SER A 40 -10.02 -4.23 11.17
CA SER A 40 -11.32 -4.61 11.74
C SER A 40 -12.49 -4.55 10.75
N ARG A 41 -12.22 -4.90 9.48
CA ARG A 41 -13.14 -4.87 8.31
C ARG A 41 -13.41 -3.48 7.72
N GLU A 42 -12.84 -2.41 8.26
CA GLU A 42 -12.92 -1.07 7.67
C GLU A 42 -11.70 -0.79 6.80
N GLN A 43 -11.90 -0.17 5.63
CA GLN A 43 -10.80 0.16 4.73
C GLN A 43 -10.06 1.41 5.20
N THR A 44 -8.90 1.22 5.83
CA THR A 44 -8.04 2.28 6.36
C THR A 44 -6.97 2.75 5.37
N GLY A 45 -6.69 1.95 4.33
CA GLY A 45 -5.67 2.25 3.35
C GLY A 45 -6.03 1.91 1.90
N ARG A 46 -5.49 2.70 0.97
CA ARG A 46 -5.51 2.43 -0.47
C ARG A 46 -4.23 2.97 -1.10
N ILE A 47 -3.53 2.17 -1.88
CA ILE A 47 -2.32 2.57 -2.60
C ILE A 47 -2.43 2.06 -4.03
N ALA A 48 -2.42 2.97 -5.01
CA ALA A 48 -2.40 2.65 -6.43
C ALA A 48 -1.00 2.92 -7.00
N PHE A 49 -0.42 1.93 -7.67
CA PHE A 49 0.94 2.02 -8.20
C PHE A 49 1.08 1.24 -9.52
N GLN A 50 2.08 1.61 -10.32
CA GLN A 50 2.46 0.91 -11.54
C GLN A 50 3.29 -0.32 -11.18
N LEU A 51 2.94 -1.49 -11.73
CA LEU A 51 3.64 -2.75 -11.46
C LEU A 51 5.07 -2.72 -12.01
N GLU A 52 5.26 -2.05 -13.15
CA GLU A 52 6.47 -2.09 -13.95
C GLU A 52 7.65 -1.40 -13.26
N ASP A 53 7.41 -0.24 -12.65
CA ASP A 53 8.46 0.59 -12.04
C ASP A 53 8.21 0.93 -10.56
N GLY A 54 7.06 0.55 -10.01
CA GLY A 54 6.71 0.82 -8.61
C GLY A 54 6.21 2.23 -8.34
N HIS A 55 6.02 3.06 -9.38
CA HIS A 55 5.60 4.45 -9.22
C HIS A 55 4.22 4.55 -8.59
N VAL A 56 4.09 5.31 -7.50
CA VAL A 56 2.81 5.50 -6.81
C VAL A 56 2.03 6.60 -7.50
N ILE A 57 0.85 6.23 -8.01
CA ILE A 57 -0.09 7.15 -8.66
C ILE A 57 -0.84 7.96 -7.60
N ASN A 58 -1.30 7.28 -6.56
CA ASN A 58 -2.01 7.89 -5.43
C ASN A 58 -2.03 6.93 -4.25
N TYR A 59 -2.05 7.46 -3.04
CA TYR A 59 -2.28 6.66 -1.85
C TYR A 59 -2.99 7.43 -0.75
N ARG A 60 -3.60 6.72 0.18
CA ARG A 60 -4.12 7.22 1.46
C ARG A 60 -3.92 6.13 2.49
N TYR A 61 -3.37 6.46 3.64
CA TYR A 61 -3.30 5.57 4.78
C TYR A 61 -3.38 6.38 6.08
N LYS A 62 -4.50 6.29 6.80
CA LYS A 62 -4.72 7.01 8.07
C LYS A 62 -4.22 8.46 8.02
N GLU A 63 -3.33 8.84 8.95
CA GLU A 63 -2.73 10.17 9.07
C GLU A 63 -1.35 10.28 8.39
N VAL A 64 -0.92 9.26 7.65
CA VAL A 64 0.34 9.30 6.90
C VAL A 64 0.24 10.40 5.84
N LYS A 65 1.14 11.38 5.93
CA LYS A 65 1.19 12.51 4.99
C LYS A 65 1.52 12.00 3.59
N LYS A 66 0.72 12.44 2.62
CA LYS A 66 0.98 12.14 1.21
C LYS A 66 2.20 12.91 0.73
N GLN A 67 3.17 12.19 0.18
CA GLN A 67 4.33 12.75 -0.51
C GLN A 67 4.37 12.11 -1.89
N LEU A 68 4.24 12.92 -2.94
CA LEU A 68 4.37 12.50 -4.33
C LEU A 68 5.36 13.44 -5.02
N PRO A 69 6.22 12.94 -5.94
CA PRO A 69 6.30 11.54 -6.41
C PRO A 69 6.89 10.60 -5.34
N ALA A 70 6.44 9.34 -5.31
CA ALA A 70 6.93 8.32 -4.37
C ALA A 70 6.98 6.92 -5.01
N GLN A 71 7.82 6.06 -4.45
CA GLN A 71 7.92 4.64 -4.79
C GLN A 71 7.09 3.80 -3.82
N ILE A 72 6.52 2.68 -4.31
CA ILE A 72 5.67 1.81 -3.48
C ILE A 72 6.41 1.29 -2.24
N MET A 73 7.71 1.04 -2.36
CA MET A 73 8.53 0.60 -1.25
C MET A 73 8.62 1.65 -0.15
N ASP A 74 8.87 2.91 -0.51
CA ASP A 74 8.98 4.02 0.44
C ASP A 74 7.64 4.24 1.15
N VAL A 75 6.53 4.24 0.41
CA VAL A 75 5.19 4.38 0.99
C VAL A 75 4.88 3.26 1.99
N LEU A 76 5.26 2.01 1.68
CA LEU A 76 5.03 0.89 2.60
C LEU A 76 5.95 0.96 3.83
N LEU A 77 7.18 1.45 3.69
CA LEU A 77 8.07 1.69 4.83
C LEU A 77 7.55 2.82 5.72
N ASP A 78 6.99 3.88 5.16
CA ASP A 78 6.34 4.95 5.92
C ASP A 78 5.11 4.45 6.68
N VAL A 79 4.28 3.62 6.03
CA VAL A 79 3.12 2.98 6.65
C VAL A 79 3.53 2.07 7.81
N ILE A 80 4.57 1.24 7.61
CA ILE A 80 5.12 0.40 8.69
C ILE A 80 5.65 1.26 9.82
N SER A 81 6.41 2.30 9.51
CA SER A 81 6.98 3.22 10.52
C SER A 81 5.90 3.93 11.31
N PHE A 82 4.81 4.34 10.66
CA PHE A 82 3.64 4.90 11.33
C PHE A 82 2.97 3.89 12.27
N GLU A 83 2.74 2.65 11.84
CA GLU A 83 2.16 1.64 12.75
C GLU A 83 3.12 1.28 13.90
N MET A 84 4.44 1.44 13.73
CA MET A 84 5.40 1.27 14.85
C MET A 84 5.35 2.39 15.88
N THR A 85 4.91 3.60 15.52
CA THR A 85 4.83 4.74 16.46
C THR A 85 3.47 4.85 17.15
N VAL A 86 2.42 4.32 16.53
CA VAL A 86 1.04 4.37 17.04
C VAL A 86 0.65 3.11 17.83
N ALA A 87 1.42 2.02 17.71
CA ALA A 87 1.28 0.80 18.52
C ALA A 87 1.90 0.95 19.92
#